data_AF-A0A7S1CBS3-F1
#
_entry.id   AF-A0A7S1CBS3-F1
#
_cell.length_a   1.000
_cell.length_b   1.000
_cell.length_c   1.000
_cell.angle_alpha   90.00
_cell.angle_beta   90.00
_cell.angle_gamma   90.00
#
_symmetry.space_group_name_H-M   'P 1'
#
loop_
_entity.id
_entity.type
_entity.pdbx_description
1 polymer ?
#
loop_
_entity_poly.entity_id
_entity_poly.type
_entity_poly.pdbx_seq_one_letter_code
_entity_poly.pdbx_strand_id
1 'polypeptide(L)'
;MLREEREAAFIMVYSLRDLTGFVQNTTLVAEACAARARGVAVAVLTDKGESDGEPGFASGDASKTAARLGACGVPVYKCKNQAGPFNAMHAKNGVFGMGRTVVTDTANWSEASMGYGSYGASDYVAWPTNSETTVVINTTALDGGTTGLRFVSNVLQTMRVYGYQQSCPYSQNGTAVKDNCAANEPFHQPDWSMPSAANLTAALQRAVPSWPRVAVTLQATGVGAGASNVT
;
A
#
# COMPACT_ATOMS: atom_id res chain seq x y z
N MET A 1 9.01 7.16 -11.28
CA MET A 1 8.12 7.84 -10.31
C MET A 1 8.79 7.99 -8.94
N LEU A 2 9.05 6.93 -8.16
CA LEU A 2 9.71 7.04 -6.84
C LEU A 2 11.04 7.80 -6.82
N ARG A 3 11.88 7.61 -7.85
CA ARG A 3 13.17 8.30 -7.98
C ARG A 3 13.05 9.82 -7.94
N GLU A 4 12.02 10.35 -8.58
CA GLU A 4 11.81 11.79 -8.76
C GLU A 4 10.87 12.38 -7.71
N GLU A 5 10.17 11.53 -6.97
CA GLU A 5 9.21 11.93 -5.95
C GLU A 5 9.87 12.79 -4.85
N ARG A 6 9.15 13.82 -4.42
CA ARG A 6 9.59 14.82 -3.44
C ARG A 6 8.63 15.00 -2.26
N GLU A 7 7.37 14.59 -2.40
CA GLU A 7 6.33 14.84 -1.41
C GLU A 7 5.90 13.53 -0.74
N ALA A 8 5.19 12.68 -1.47
CA ALA A 8 4.61 11.45 -0.94
C ALA A 8 4.47 10.38 -2.02
N ALA A 9 4.66 9.12 -1.62
CA ALA A 9 4.39 7.95 -2.42
C ALA A 9 3.66 6.90 -1.59
N PHE A 10 2.46 6.51 -2.03
CA PHE A 10 1.71 5.41 -1.45
C PHE A 10 1.58 4.29 -2.46
N ILE A 11 1.93 3.09 -2.07
CA ILE A 11 1.78 1.89 -2.89
C ILE A 11 0.81 0.97 -2.18
N MET A 12 -0.27 0.58 -2.83
CA MET A 12 -1.28 -0.32 -2.29
C MET A 12 -1.50 -1.44 -3.30
N VAL A 13 -0.87 -2.58 -3.07
CA VAL A 13 -0.82 -3.70 -4.03
C VAL A 13 -1.06 -5.03 -3.33
N TYR A 14 -1.78 -5.96 -3.95
CA TYR A 14 -2.00 -7.29 -3.38
C TYR A 14 -0.69 -8.02 -3.11
N SER A 15 0.12 -8.22 -4.16
CA SER A 15 1.45 -8.81 -4.06
C SER A 15 2.49 -7.78 -4.48
N LEU A 16 3.48 -7.57 -3.61
CA LEU A 16 4.65 -6.74 -3.83
C LEU A 16 5.91 -7.62 -3.85
N ARG A 17 6.74 -7.44 -4.88
CA ARG A 17 8.09 -8.02 -4.97
C ARG A 17 9.11 -6.92 -5.25
N ASP A 18 10.38 -7.20 -5.01
CA ASP A 18 11.46 -6.26 -5.33
C ASP A 18 11.77 -6.26 -6.83
N LEU A 19 10.93 -5.57 -7.59
CA LEU A 19 11.04 -5.44 -9.04
C LEU A 19 12.29 -4.67 -9.44
N THR A 20 12.95 -5.10 -10.52
CA THR A 20 14.11 -4.39 -11.06
C THR A 20 13.73 -3.58 -12.30
N GLY A 21 14.11 -2.30 -12.32
CA GLY A 21 13.83 -1.42 -13.46
C GLY A 21 14.71 -1.75 -14.66
N PHE A 22 14.07 -2.01 -15.81
CA PHE A 22 14.72 -2.40 -17.07
C PHE A 22 15.86 -1.47 -17.52
N VAL A 23 15.69 -0.16 -17.36
CA VAL A 23 16.64 0.83 -17.88
C VAL A 23 17.78 1.13 -16.90
N GLN A 24 17.56 0.97 -15.60
CA GLN A 24 18.36 1.66 -14.59
C GLN A 24 19.05 0.72 -13.60
N ASN A 25 18.80 -0.59 -13.69
CA ASN A 25 19.37 -1.62 -12.82
C ASN A 25 19.24 -1.30 -11.31
N THR A 26 18.14 -0.63 -10.95
CA THR A 26 17.76 -0.31 -9.57
C THR A 26 16.48 -1.04 -9.23
N THR A 27 16.34 -1.45 -7.98
CA THR A 27 15.15 -2.17 -7.53
C THR A 27 14.11 -1.25 -6.90
N LEU A 28 12.85 -1.70 -6.84
CA LEU A 28 11.75 -0.99 -6.22
C LEU A 28 12.05 -0.65 -4.76
N VAL A 29 12.61 -1.60 -4.01
CA VAL A 29 13.03 -1.41 -2.62
C VAL A 29 14.11 -0.34 -2.55
N ALA A 30 15.13 -0.41 -3.40
CA ALA A 30 16.22 0.57 -3.41
C ALA A 30 15.70 1.99 -3.65
N GLU A 31 14.79 2.17 -4.62
CA GLU A 31 14.19 3.47 -4.94
C GLU A 31 13.27 3.98 -3.83
N ALA A 32 12.50 3.11 -3.18
CA ALA A 32 11.66 3.47 -2.04
C ALA A 32 12.50 3.91 -0.83
N CYS A 33 13.58 3.17 -0.53
CA CYS A 33 14.53 3.54 0.53
C CYS A 33 15.23 4.87 0.22
N ALA A 34 15.65 5.08 -1.03
CA ALA A 34 16.26 6.34 -1.45
C ALA A 34 15.26 7.51 -1.34
N ALA A 35 14.00 7.33 -1.71
CA ALA A 35 12.96 8.33 -1.52
C ALA A 35 12.74 8.66 -0.04
N ARG A 36 12.67 7.64 0.81
CA ARG A 36 12.55 7.80 2.26
C ARG A 36 13.72 8.58 2.86
N ALA A 37 14.95 8.28 2.44
CA ALA A 37 16.15 8.99 2.87
C ALA A 37 16.15 10.48 2.44
N ARG A 38 15.47 10.82 1.33
CA ARG A 38 15.26 12.21 0.90
C ARG A 38 14.14 12.94 1.68
N GLY A 39 13.48 12.27 2.63
CA GLY A 39 12.38 12.84 3.41
C GLY A 39 10.99 12.66 2.79
N VAL A 40 10.87 11.93 1.67
CA VAL A 40 9.57 11.63 1.06
C VAL A 40 8.74 10.78 2.03
N ALA A 41 7.45 11.10 2.15
CA ALA A 41 6.50 10.26 2.86
C ALA A 41 6.16 9.03 2.01
N VAL A 42 6.93 7.95 2.17
CA VAL A 42 6.68 6.67 1.51
C VAL A 42 5.92 5.74 2.45
N ALA A 43 4.87 5.09 1.98
CA ALA A 43 4.25 3.97 2.69
C ALA A 43 3.73 2.93 1.71
N VAL A 44 3.77 1.67 2.15
CA VAL A 44 3.30 0.54 1.35
C VAL A 44 2.20 -0.18 2.10
N LEU A 45 1.18 -0.63 1.40
CA LEU A 45 0.12 -1.50 1.88
C LEU A 45 0.15 -2.75 1.00
N THR A 46 0.22 -3.93 1.61
CA THR A 46 0.27 -5.20 0.89
C THR A 46 -0.61 -6.26 1.54
N ASP A 47 -1.02 -7.27 0.80
CA ASP A 47 -1.73 -8.40 1.39
C ASP A 47 -0.82 -9.18 2.34
N LYS A 48 -1.37 -9.56 3.49
CA LYS A 48 -0.61 -10.23 4.56
C LYS A 48 -0.25 -11.67 4.19
N GLY A 49 -1.12 -12.39 3.50
CA GLY A 49 -0.82 -13.75 3.02
C GLY A 49 0.24 -13.74 1.92
N GLU A 50 0.20 -12.76 1.01
CA GLU A 50 1.23 -12.62 -0.03
C GLU A 50 2.60 -12.17 0.49
N SER A 51 2.63 -11.45 1.61
CA SER A 51 3.86 -11.02 2.27
C SER A 51 4.45 -12.10 3.19
N ASP A 52 3.60 -12.66 4.07
CA ASP A 52 4.02 -13.48 5.21
C ASP A 52 3.69 -14.96 5.00
N GLY A 53 3.02 -15.33 3.91
CA GLY A 53 2.49 -16.67 3.72
C GLY A 53 1.18 -16.89 4.46
N GLU A 54 0.40 -17.83 3.95
CA GLU A 54 -0.87 -18.28 4.50
C GLU A 54 -1.07 -19.76 4.16
N PRO A 55 -1.15 -20.65 5.16
CA PRO A 55 -1.30 -22.08 4.92
C PRO A 55 -2.47 -22.40 3.98
N GLY A 56 -2.17 -23.14 2.90
CA GLY A 56 -3.18 -23.56 1.91
C GLY A 56 -3.65 -22.47 0.93
N PHE A 57 -3.12 -21.25 1.02
CA PHE A 57 -3.49 -20.14 0.12
C PHE A 57 -2.29 -19.49 -0.56
N ALA A 58 -1.31 -18.99 0.21
CA ALA A 58 -0.15 -18.26 -0.33
C ALA A 58 1.15 -18.74 0.31
N SER A 59 2.21 -18.87 -0.47
CA SER A 59 3.54 -19.23 0.04
C SER A 59 4.26 -18.08 0.73
N GLY A 60 3.80 -16.84 0.53
CA GLY A 60 4.45 -15.62 0.98
C GLY A 60 5.62 -15.17 0.11
N ASP A 61 6.29 -14.09 0.54
CA ASP A 61 7.41 -13.49 -0.18
C ASP A 61 8.79 -13.94 0.37
N ALA A 62 9.39 -14.92 -0.30
CA ALA A 62 10.72 -15.42 0.06
C ALA A 62 11.83 -14.36 -0.05
N SER A 63 11.64 -13.30 -0.84
CA SER A 63 12.59 -12.20 -0.97
C SER A 63 12.56 -11.21 0.20
N LYS A 64 11.56 -11.35 1.09
CA LYS A 64 11.34 -10.51 2.27
C LYS A 64 11.30 -9.02 1.92
N THR A 65 10.63 -8.66 0.82
CA THR A 65 10.50 -7.27 0.31
C THR A 65 10.00 -6.34 1.42
N ALA A 66 8.97 -6.75 2.15
CA ALA A 66 8.41 -5.98 3.26
C ALA A 66 9.45 -5.72 4.36
N ALA A 67 10.26 -6.72 4.71
CA ALA A 67 11.30 -6.57 5.71
C ALA A 67 12.43 -5.63 5.26
N ARG A 68 12.81 -5.69 3.98
CA ARG A 68 13.84 -4.82 3.41
C ARG A 68 13.38 -3.36 3.34
N LEU A 69 12.11 -3.12 3.02
CA LEU A 69 11.49 -1.78 3.11
C LEU A 69 11.45 -1.26 4.56
N GLY A 70 11.04 -2.12 5.49
CA GLY A 70 10.99 -1.77 6.91
C GLY A 70 12.37 -1.43 7.47
N ALA A 71 13.43 -2.13 7.06
CA ALA A 71 14.81 -1.89 7.49
C ALA A 71 15.34 -0.49 7.12
N CYS A 72 14.83 0.13 6.06
CA CYS A 72 15.15 1.51 5.68
C CYS A 72 14.09 2.54 6.13
N GLY A 73 13.17 2.14 7.02
CA GLY A 73 12.18 3.02 7.62
C GLY A 73 10.98 3.34 6.73
N VAL A 74 10.73 2.56 5.67
CA VAL A 74 9.48 2.62 4.90
C VAL A 74 8.44 1.75 5.60
N PRO A 75 7.34 2.32 6.13
CA PRO A 75 6.28 1.53 6.75
C PRO A 75 5.56 0.66 5.71
N VAL A 76 5.34 -0.60 6.06
CA VAL A 76 4.62 -1.60 5.25
C VAL A 76 3.44 -2.13 6.07
N TYR A 77 2.22 -1.77 5.65
CA TYR A 77 0.98 -2.21 6.28
C TYR A 77 0.50 -3.50 5.64
N LYS A 78 0.58 -4.58 6.39
CA LYS A 78 0.16 -5.91 5.93
C LYS A 78 -1.32 -6.07 6.26
N CYS A 79 -2.14 -6.25 5.23
CA CYS A 79 -3.59 -6.22 5.31
C CYS A 79 -4.17 -7.61 5.01
N LYS A 80 -5.06 -8.11 5.86
CA LYS A 80 -5.83 -9.33 5.61
C LYS A 80 -7.32 -9.02 5.67
N ASN A 81 -8.01 -9.23 4.55
CA ASN A 81 -9.46 -9.17 4.55
C ASN A 81 -10.01 -10.48 5.11
N GLN A 82 -10.66 -10.38 6.26
CA GLN A 82 -11.14 -11.51 7.04
C GLN A 82 -12.62 -11.84 6.79
N ALA A 83 -13.29 -11.14 5.85
CA ALA A 83 -14.71 -11.38 5.56
C ALA A 83 -15.01 -12.74 4.91
N GLY A 84 -13.96 -13.47 4.49
CA GLY A 84 -14.06 -14.81 3.92
C GLY A 84 -12.66 -15.37 3.66
N PRO A 85 -12.53 -16.71 3.54
CA PRO A 85 -11.22 -17.36 3.39
C PRO A 85 -10.49 -17.01 2.09
N PHE A 86 -11.23 -16.54 1.07
CA PHE A 86 -10.68 -16.16 -0.24
C PHE A 86 -10.59 -14.65 -0.43
N ASN A 87 -10.81 -13.87 0.64
CA ASN A 87 -10.75 -12.43 0.56
C ASN A 87 -9.33 -11.93 0.81
N ALA A 88 -8.94 -10.96 0.01
CA ALA A 88 -7.61 -10.36 0.03
C ALA A 88 -7.69 -8.84 -0.07
N MET A 89 -6.62 -8.15 0.31
CA MET A 89 -6.42 -6.77 -0.11
C MET A 89 -6.02 -6.76 -1.58
N HIS A 90 -7.01 -6.80 -2.48
CA HIS A 90 -6.75 -7.05 -3.90
C HIS A 90 -6.56 -5.78 -4.75
N ALA A 91 -6.31 -4.63 -4.11
CA ALA A 91 -6.01 -3.40 -4.83
C ALA A 91 -4.63 -3.49 -5.49
N LYS A 92 -4.44 -2.79 -6.61
CA LYS A 92 -3.12 -2.49 -7.18
C LYS A 92 -3.15 -1.04 -7.65
N ASN A 93 -2.50 -0.19 -6.87
CA ASN A 93 -2.47 1.26 -7.09
C ASN A 93 -1.16 1.85 -6.53
N GLY A 94 -0.63 2.84 -7.24
CA GLY A 94 0.41 3.75 -6.75
C GLY A 94 -0.10 5.19 -6.77
N VAL A 95 0.20 5.96 -5.74
CA VAL A 95 -0.20 7.38 -5.62
C VAL A 95 1.04 8.21 -5.34
N PHE A 96 1.34 9.16 -6.21
CA PHE A 96 2.59 9.93 -6.21
C PHE A 96 2.29 11.43 -6.22
N GLY A 97 3.18 12.23 -5.64
CA GLY A 97 3.09 13.69 -5.56
C GLY A 97 1.80 14.15 -4.89
N MET A 98 1.45 13.57 -3.74
CA MET A 98 0.17 13.84 -3.04
C MET A 98 -1.08 13.64 -3.90
N GLY A 99 -1.02 12.67 -4.81
CA GLY A 99 -2.13 12.34 -5.70
C GLY A 99 -2.01 12.95 -7.09
N ARG A 100 -1.01 13.79 -7.38
CA ARG A 100 -0.78 14.35 -8.72
C ARG A 100 -0.68 13.29 -9.81
N THR A 101 -0.09 12.14 -9.49
CA THR A 101 -0.05 10.98 -10.38
C THR A 101 -0.62 9.78 -9.66
N VAL A 102 -1.56 9.10 -10.31
CA VAL A 102 -2.08 7.81 -9.87
C VAL A 102 -1.71 6.76 -10.91
N VAL A 103 -1.17 5.65 -10.45
CA VAL A 103 -1.07 4.40 -11.19
C VAL A 103 -2.17 3.49 -10.66
N THR A 104 -2.97 2.92 -11.53
CA THR A 104 -3.96 1.89 -11.17
C THR A 104 -3.88 0.77 -12.19
N ASP A 105 -3.92 -0.46 -11.71
CA ASP A 105 -3.57 -1.63 -12.52
C ASP A 105 -4.40 -2.86 -12.16
N THR A 106 -4.49 -3.77 -13.13
CA THR A 106 -4.91 -5.16 -12.89
C THR A 106 -3.74 -6.01 -12.42
N ALA A 107 -2.52 -5.59 -12.74
CA ALA A 107 -1.25 -6.25 -12.47
C ALA A 107 -0.86 -6.18 -10.99
N ASN A 108 -0.41 -7.30 -10.42
CA ASN A 108 0.38 -7.25 -9.18
C ASN A 108 1.75 -6.62 -9.44
N TRP A 109 2.40 -6.09 -8.41
CA TRP A 109 3.76 -5.57 -8.55
C TRP A 109 4.76 -6.68 -8.28
N SER A 110 4.70 -7.71 -9.13
CA SER A 110 5.52 -8.91 -9.12
C SER A 110 6.01 -9.26 -10.52
N GLU A 111 7.01 -10.12 -10.61
CA GLU A 111 7.65 -10.52 -11.87
C GLU A 111 6.66 -11.18 -12.83
N ALA A 112 5.69 -11.94 -12.32
CA ALA A 112 4.68 -12.62 -13.14
C ALA A 112 3.77 -11.63 -13.91
N SER A 113 3.56 -10.43 -13.37
CA SER A 113 2.68 -9.40 -13.94
C SER A 113 3.45 -8.27 -14.64
N MET A 114 4.55 -7.79 -14.06
CA MET A 114 5.29 -6.63 -14.56
C MET A 114 6.61 -7.00 -15.24
N GLY A 115 7.07 -8.25 -15.10
CA GLY A 115 8.35 -8.71 -15.60
C GLY A 115 9.54 -8.34 -14.69
N TYR A 116 10.67 -8.97 -15.00
CA TYR A 116 12.04 -8.88 -14.45
C TYR A 116 12.25 -8.79 -12.92
N GLY A 117 12.83 -9.86 -12.36
CA GLY A 117 13.31 -9.96 -10.97
C GLY A 117 14.84 -9.90 -10.84
N SER A 118 15.37 -9.99 -9.63
CA SER A 118 16.77 -10.41 -9.47
C SER A 118 17.06 -11.03 -8.11
N TYR A 119 17.46 -12.30 -8.13
CA TYR A 119 18.25 -12.94 -7.08
C TYR A 119 19.34 -13.78 -7.74
N GLY A 120 20.55 -13.22 -7.86
CA GLY A 120 21.78 -13.97 -8.14
C GLY A 120 22.07 -14.34 -9.60
N ALA A 121 23.07 -13.67 -10.18
CA ALA A 121 24.05 -14.23 -11.13
C ALA A 121 23.61 -14.82 -12.49
N SER A 122 22.39 -14.62 -13.00
CA SER A 122 22.13 -14.97 -14.42
C SER A 122 21.19 -13.99 -15.10
N ASP A 123 21.55 -13.64 -16.34
CA ASP A 123 20.91 -12.68 -17.26
C ASP A 123 19.49 -13.08 -17.72
N TYR A 124 18.66 -13.60 -16.81
CA TYR A 124 17.35 -14.14 -17.16
C TYR A 124 16.26 -13.08 -17.07
N VAL A 125 15.74 -12.69 -18.23
CA VAL A 125 14.55 -11.85 -18.37
C VAL A 125 13.32 -12.65 -17.99
N ALA A 126 12.75 -12.39 -16.82
CA ALA A 126 11.42 -12.90 -16.49
C ALA A 126 10.40 -12.17 -17.37
N TRP A 127 9.92 -12.85 -18.41
CA TRP A 127 8.82 -12.38 -19.25
C TRP A 127 7.53 -12.41 -18.43
N PRO A 128 6.73 -11.33 -18.43
CA PRO A 128 5.41 -11.35 -17.81
C PRO A 128 4.59 -12.51 -18.37
N THR A 129 3.98 -13.31 -17.51
CA THR A 129 3.13 -14.44 -17.90
C THR A 129 1.66 -14.05 -17.96
N ASN A 130 1.28 -12.94 -17.32
CA ASN A 130 -0.08 -12.45 -17.31
C ASN A 130 -0.28 -11.34 -18.34
N SER A 131 -1.47 -11.30 -18.94
CA SER A 131 -1.94 -10.13 -19.69
C SER A 131 -2.61 -9.16 -18.71
N GLU A 132 -1.96 -8.03 -18.47
CA GLU A 132 -2.40 -7.04 -17.47
C GLU A 132 -2.47 -5.65 -18.11
N THR A 133 -3.25 -4.77 -17.50
CA THR A 133 -3.36 -3.37 -17.91
C THR A 133 -2.95 -2.45 -16.77
N THR A 134 -2.13 -1.45 -17.11
CA THR A 134 -1.74 -0.38 -16.19
C THR A 134 -2.17 0.96 -16.79
N VAL A 135 -2.83 1.77 -15.98
CA VAL A 135 -3.21 3.13 -16.33
C VAL A 135 -2.44 4.10 -15.47
N VAL A 136 -1.75 5.04 -16.10
CA VAL A 136 -1.06 6.15 -15.44
C VAL A 136 -1.87 7.43 -15.68
N ILE A 137 -2.35 8.04 -14.60
CA ILE A 137 -3.26 9.17 -14.63
C ILE A 137 -2.53 10.38 -14.04
N ASN A 138 -2.37 11.45 -14.84
CA ASN A 138 -2.03 12.77 -14.33
C ASN A 138 -3.32 13.45 -13.86
N THR A 139 -3.57 13.42 -12.56
CA THR A 139 -4.85 13.86 -11.98
C THR A 139 -4.95 15.39 -11.96
N THR A 140 -3.82 16.10 -11.87
CA THR A 140 -3.80 17.56 -11.97
C THR A 140 -4.31 18.01 -13.33
N ALA A 141 -3.87 17.36 -14.40
CA ALA A 141 -4.33 17.65 -15.76
C ALA A 141 -5.77 17.17 -16.01
N LEU A 142 -6.17 16.05 -15.39
CA LEU A 142 -7.50 15.48 -15.57
C LEU A 142 -8.61 16.29 -14.88
N ASP A 143 -8.46 16.58 -13.59
CA ASP A 143 -9.53 17.13 -12.75
C ASP A 143 -9.02 18.00 -11.59
N GLY A 144 -7.89 18.68 -11.79
CA GLY A 144 -7.28 19.54 -10.78
C GLY A 144 -6.77 18.78 -9.54
N GLY A 145 -6.59 17.46 -9.64
CA GLY A 145 -6.08 16.61 -8.55
C GLY A 145 -7.15 15.94 -7.70
N THR A 146 -8.44 16.13 -8.01
CA THR A 146 -9.57 15.57 -7.25
C THR A 146 -9.51 14.04 -7.22
N THR A 147 -9.27 13.40 -8.36
CA THR A 147 -9.10 11.94 -8.44
C THR A 147 -7.95 11.48 -7.55
N GLY A 148 -6.81 12.18 -7.61
CA GLY A 148 -5.64 11.87 -6.79
C GLY A 148 -5.94 11.84 -5.29
N LEU A 149 -6.69 12.83 -4.82
CA LEU A 149 -7.06 12.95 -3.42
C LEU A 149 -8.02 11.86 -2.96
N ARG A 150 -8.90 11.37 -3.83
CA ARG A 150 -9.75 10.20 -3.54
C ARG A 150 -8.89 8.96 -3.31
N PHE A 151 -7.85 8.76 -4.11
CA PHE A 151 -6.90 7.66 -3.90
C PHE A 151 -6.10 7.82 -2.60
N VAL A 152 -5.60 9.01 -2.28
CA VAL A 152 -4.94 9.28 -0.98
C VAL A 152 -5.91 8.99 0.18
N SER A 153 -7.16 9.45 0.09
CA SER A 153 -8.18 9.19 1.10
C SER A 153 -8.43 7.69 1.28
N ASN A 154 -8.52 6.93 0.19
CA ASN A 154 -8.68 5.47 0.25
C ASN A 154 -7.48 4.79 0.91
N VAL A 155 -6.25 5.19 0.60
CA VAL A 155 -5.04 4.67 1.25
C VAL A 155 -5.11 4.90 2.77
N LEU A 156 -5.41 6.14 3.19
CA LEU A 156 -5.51 6.48 4.61
C LEU A 156 -6.64 5.72 5.32
N GLN A 157 -7.76 5.51 4.64
CA GLN A 157 -8.86 4.70 5.17
C GLN A 157 -8.43 3.24 5.35
N THR A 158 -7.79 2.64 4.35
CA THR A 158 -7.28 1.27 4.43
C THR A 158 -6.29 1.11 5.59
N MET A 159 -5.38 2.07 5.79
CA MET A 159 -4.47 2.05 6.94
C MET A 159 -5.18 2.11 8.29
N ARG A 160 -6.29 2.85 8.40
CA ARG A 160 -7.08 2.89 9.64
C ARG A 160 -7.79 1.56 9.88
N VAL A 161 -8.41 1.00 8.84
CA VAL A 161 -9.13 -0.27 8.91
C VAL A 161 -8.21 -1.41 9.32
N TYR A 162 -7.02 -1.50 8.73
CA TYR A 162 -6.08 -2.60 8.96
C TYR A 162 -4.96 -2.26 9.96
N GLY A 163 -5.01 -1.10 10.60
CA GLY A 163 -3.96 -0.64 11.52
C GLY A 163 -3.74 -1.57 12.72
N TYR A 164 -4.81 -2.21 13.20
CA TYR A 164 -4.72 -3.17 14.30
C TYR A 164 -4.01 -4.48 13.92
N GLN A 165 -3.98 -4.84 12.63
CA GLN A 165 -3.34 -6.07 12.14
C GLN A 165 -1.83 -5.96 12.03
N GLN A 166 -1.27 -4.78 12.30
CA GLN A 166 0.17 -4.57 12.25
C GLN A 166 0.87 -5.17 13.47
N SER A 167 0.18 -5.33 14.59
CA SER A 167 0.74 -6.01 15.77
C SER A 167 0.71 -7.52 15.61
N CYS A 168 1.66 -8.20 16.26
CA CYS A 168 1.57 -9.62 16.54
C CYS A 168 1.57 -9.86 18.06
N PRO A 169 0.64 -10.68 18.58
CA PRO A 169 -0.61 -11.06 17.92
C PRO A 169 -1.48 -9.83 17.67
N TYR A 170 -2.47 -9.95 16.78
CA TYR A 170 -3.56 -8.99 16.70
C TYR A 170 -4.86 -9.65 17.18
N SER A 171 -5.77 -8.84 17.74
CA SER A 171 -7.09 -9.29 18.18
C SER A 171 -8.09 -9.20 17.04
N GLN A 172 -8.87 -10.25 16.83
CA GLN A 172 -9.98 -10.31 15.91
C GLN A 172 -11.18 -10.94 16.61
N ASN A 173 -12.27 -10.18 16.75
CA ASN A 173 -13.48 -10.65 17.43
C ASN A 173 -13.20 -11.28 18.81
N GLY A 174 -12.18 -10.78 19.52
CA GLY A 174 -11.74 -11.30 20.82
C GLY A 174 -10.76 -12.48 20.77
N THR A 175 -10.44 -13.01 19.59
CA THR A 175 -9.47 -14.08 19.40
C THR A 175 -8.10 -13.51 18.99
N ALA A 176 -7.03 -14.01 19.61
CA ALA A 176 -5.67 -13.66 19.22
C ALA A 176 -5.26 -14.43 17.97
N VAL A 177 -4.96 -13.72 16.88
CA VAL A 177 -4.46 -14.29 15.63
C VAL A 177 -2.93 -14.27 15.64
N LYS A 178 -2.32 -15.41 15.30
CA LYS A 178 -0.86 -15.61 15.40
C LYS A 178 -0.20 -16.15 14.13
N ASP A 179 -0.95 -16.49 13.09
CA ASP A 179 -0.41 -17.24 11.95
C ASP A 179 0.70 -16.50 11.19
N ASN A 180 0.65 -15.17 11.18
CA ASN A 180 1.66 -14.33 10.54
C ASN A 180 2.56 -13.59 11.54
N CYS A 181 2.69 -14.14 12.75
CA CYS A 181 3.70 -13.70 13.71
C CYS A 181 5.06 -14.22 13.31
N ALA A 182 6.13 -13.54 13.70
CA ALA A 182 7.52 -13.91 13.38
C ALA A 182 7.84 -15.38 13.69
N ALA A 183 7.28 -15.92 14.78
CA ALA A 183 7.48 -17.30 15.19
C ALA A 183 6.77 -18.35 14.30
N ASN A 184 5.72 -17.95 13.58
CA ASN A 184 4.82 -18.86 12.88
C ASN A 184 4.82 -18.67 11.35
N GLU A 185 5.30 -17.53 10.86
CA GLU A 185 5.37 -17.26 9.42
C GLU A 185 6.60 -17.91 8.78
N PRO A 186 6.54 -18.40 7.52
CA PRO A 186 7.56 -19.26 6.90
C PRO A 186 8.96 -18.63 6.75
N PHE A 187 9.04 -17.30 6.75
CA PHE A 187 10.27 -16.55 6.51
C PHE A 187 10.81 -15.80 7.74
N HIS A 188 10.16 -15.94 8.90
CA HIS A 188 10.57 -15.36 10.19
C HIS A 188 10.95 -13.86 10.15
N GLN A 189 10.24 -13.07 9.34
CA GLN A 189 10.27 -11.61 9.39
C GLN A 189 9.84 -11.15 10.79
N PRO A 190 10.42 -10.05 11.30
CA PRO A 190 10.13 -9.60 12.65
C PRO A 190 8.67 -9.15 12.81
N ASP A 191 8.19 -9.14 14.04
CA ASP A 191 6.90 -8.53 14.38
C ASP A 191 7.05 -7.01 14.31
N TRP A 192 6.38 -6.39 13.34
CA TRP A 192 6.49 -4.96 13.12
C TRP A 192 5.55 -4.20 14.06
N SER A 193 6.00 -3.07 14.60
CA SER A 193 5.06 -2.04 15.04
C SER A 193 5.08 -0.93 14.00
N MET A 194 4.10 -0.96 13.10
CA MET A 194 3.98 0.10 12.11
C MET A 194 3.45 1.37 12.77
N PRO A 195 3.87 2.56 12.32
CA PRO A 195 3.33 3.82 12.83
C PRO A 195 1.79 3.81 12.72
N SER A 196 1.09 4.52 13.60
CA SER A 196 -0.35 4.65 13.46
C SER A 196 -0.69 5.43 12.18
N ALA A 197 -1.88 5.22 11.62
CA ALA A 197 -2.37 6.02 10.50
C ALA A 197 -2.35 7.53 10.82
N ALA A 198 -2.50 7.90 12.10
CA ALA A 198 -2.37 9.27 12.58
C ALA A 198 -0.93 9.82 12.43
N ASN A 199 0.09 9.03 12.76
CA ASN A 199 1.49 9.42 12.60
C ASN A 199 1.85 9.67 11.13
N LEU A 200 1.36 8.82 10.22
CA LEU A 200 1.55 9.04 8.78
C LEU A 200 0.78 10.27 8.30
N THR A 201 -0.48 10.45 8.72
CA THR A 201 -1.27 11.65 8.39
C THR A 201 -0.54 12.92 8.85
N ALA A 202 0.05 12.92 10.04
CA ALA A 202 0.85 14.03 10.55
C ALA A 202 2.15 14.23 9.75
N ALA A 203 2.80 13.16 9.31
CA ALA A 203 3.97 13.25 8.42
C ALA A 203 3.59 13.89 7.08
N LEU A 204 2.44 13.54 6.52
CA LEU A 204 1.91 14.14 5.29
C LEU A 204 1.55 15.61 5.51
N GLN A 205 0.97 15.96 6.65
CA GLN A 205 0.71 17.35 7.00
C GLN A 205 1.96 18.21 7.06
N ARG A 206 3.11 17.64 7.44
CA ARG A 206 4.39 18.36 7.42
C ARG A 206 5.04 18.38 6.03
N ALA A 207 4.83 17.34 5.24
CA ALA A 207 5.45 17.20 3.92
C ALA A 207 4.80 18.10 2.85
N VAL A 208 3.60 18.61 3.10
CA VAL A 208 2.84 19.38 2.11
C VAL A 208 2.58 20.81 2.62
N PRO A 209 2.97 21.86 1.85
CA PRO A 209 2.78 23.25 2.26
C PRO A 209 1.31 23.63 2.53
N SER A 210 0.38 22.98 1.84
CA SER A 210 -1.05 23.16 2.04
C SER A 210 -1.81 21.91 1.61
N TRP A 211 -2.70 21.40 2.46
CA TRP A 211 -3.63 20.35 2.04
C TRP A 211 -4.63 20.91 1.03
N PRO A 212 -4.97 20.13 -0.01
CA PRO A 212 -6.02 20.52 -0.92
C PRO A 212 -7.34 20.73 -0.18
N ARG A 213 -8.04 21.82 -0.50
CA ARG A 213 -9.35 22.11 0.06
C ARG A 213 -10.39 21.26 -0.64
N VAL A 214 -10.99 20.32 0.08
CA VAL A 214 -12.17 19.59 -0.39
C VAL A 214 -13.40 20.41 0.02
N ALA A 215 -14.10 21.00 -0.95
CA ALA A 215 -15.41 21.58 -0.72
C ALA A 215 -16.44 20.44 -0.66
N VAL A 216 -17.12 20.29 0.47
CA VAL A 216 -18.23 19.34 0.61
C VAL A 216 -19.52 20.14 0.57
N THR A 217 -20.34 19.90 -0.45
CA THR A 217 -21.71 20.41 -0.50
C THR A 217 -22.63 19.35 0.09
N LEU A 218 -23.15 19.59 1.29
CA LEU A 218 -24.20 18.77 1.88
C LEU A 218 -25.56 19.36 1.50
N GLN A 219 -26.30 18.65 0.66
CA GLN A 219 -27.68 19.01 0.34
C GLN A 219 -28.62 18.13 1.17
N ALA A 220 -29.19 18.68 2.23
CA ALA A 220 -30.26 18.04 2.96
C ALA A 220 -31.58 18.30 2.22
N THR A 221 -32.13 17.29 1.57
CA THR A 221 -33.55 17.29 1.19
C THR A 221 -34.35 17.06 2.46
N GLY A 222 -35.19 18.04 2.80
CA GLY A 222 -35.82 18.17 4.11
C GLY A 222 -36.49 16.89 4.61
N VAL A 223 -36.35 16.66 5.91
CA VAL A 223 -37.18 15.70 6.66
C VAL A 223 -38.63 16.17 6.51
N GLY A 224 -39.50 15.35 5.94
CA GLY A 224 -40.93 15.62 5.94
C GLY A 224 -41.38 15.93 7.37
N ALA A 225 -42.23 16.95 7.54
CA ALA A 225 -42.77 17.35 8.82
C ALA A 225 -43.37 16.13 9.54
N GLY A 226 -42.67 15.59 10.55
CA GLY A 226 -43.09 14.36 11.20
C GLY A 226 -42.19 13.79 12.30
N ALA A 227 -40.97 14.29 12.51
CA ALA A 227 -40.14 13.84 13.64
C ALA A 227 -40.26 14.82 14.82
N SER A 228 -41.29 14.63 15.64
CA SER A 228 -41.35 15.18 16.99
C SER A 228 -40.25 14.56 17.86
N ASN A 229 -39.37 15.41 18.39
CA ASN A 229 -38.46 15.25 19.53
C ASN A 229 -37.82 13.87 19.76
N VAL A 230 -36.49 13.82 19.62
CA VAL A 230 -35.65 12.83 20.31
C VAL A 230 -34.86 13.59 21.38
N THR A 231 -35.14 13.30 22.64
CA THR A 231 -34.36 13.68 23.84
C THR A 231 -33.06 12.90 23.92
#